data_AF-A0A957FET4-F1
#
_entry.id   AF-A0A957FET4-F1
#
_cell.length_a   1.000
_cell.length_b   1.000
_cell.length_c   1.000
_cell.angle_alpha   90.00
_cell.angle_beta   90.00
_cell.angle_gamma   90.00
#
_symmetry.space_group_name_H-M   'P 1'
#
loop_
_entity.id
_entity.type
_entity.pdbx_description
1 polymer ?
#
loop_
_entity_poly.entity_id
_entity_poly.type
_entity_poly.pdbx_seq_one_letter_code
_entity_poly.pdbx_strand_id
1 'polypeptide(L)'
;AVIAALHEQQHNVYVISGGLAEPVVEFGIYLGVPRQRIRAVNVHYDQLDGSWWQSDNDNHYLAYQKGALTVSDGKAKIVRELLGDHNGRSTNSRSLLIGDGSSDLLAGTAVDLFIGYGGVVVREQVLAQAAAYIHSRSLAPLLALAAGPAALKRLQNQDLAQKAVQIIKHGGITFQNEPLNQKFRKACQAVYPPDQT
;
A
#
# COMPACT_ATOMS: atom_id res chain seq x y z
N ALA A 1 -10.05 -5.04 8.77
CA ALA A 1 -9.43 -6.33 9.14
C ALA A 1 -7.91 -6.35 8.91
N VAL A 2 -7.41 -6.21 7.67
CA VAL A 2 -5.95 -6.25 7.39
C VAL A 2 -5.15 -5.15 8.11
N ILE A 3 -5.61 -3.91 8.08
CA ILE A 3 -4.94 -2.80 8.80
C ILE A 3 -4.88 -3.06 10.30
N ALA A 4 -5.98 -3.53 10.89
CA ALA A 4 -6.02 -3.90 12.30
C ALA A 4 -5.00 -5.01 12.64
N ALA A 5 -4.89 -6.05 11.79
CA ALA A 5 -3.90 -7.12 11.94
C ALA A 5 -2.44 -6.61 11.80
N LEU A 6 -2.20 -5.62 10.93
CA LEU A 6 -0.88 -4.98 10.84
C LEU A 6 -0.55 -4.20 12.11
N HIS A 7 -1.52 -3.48 12.69
CA HIS A 7 -1.35 -2.78 13.96
C HIS A 7 -1.14 -3.74 15.14
N GLU A 8 -1.87 -4.86 15.19
CA GLU A 8 -1.66 -5.95 16.16
C GLU A 8 -0.20 -6.45 16.12
N GLN A 9 0.38 -6.52 14.92
CA GLN A 9 1.76 -6.92 14.69
C GLN A 9 2.75 -5.74 14.77
N GLN A 10 2.33 -4.60 15.33
CA GLN A 10 3.15 -3.40 15.57
C GLN A 10 3.71 -2.72 14.32
N HIS A 11 3.07 -2.88 13.17
CA HIS A 11 3.43 -2.15 11.95
C HIS A 11 2.86 -0.73 12.00
N ASN A 12 3.66 0.24 11.56
CA ASN A 12 3.17 1.59 11.29
C ASN A 12 2.57 1.62 9.88
N VAL A 13 1.25 1.76 9.79
CA VAL A 13 0.52 1.83 8.51
C VAL A 13 0.34 3.29 8.09
N TYR A 14 0.59 3.57 6.81
CA TYR A 14 0.42 4.88 6.18
C TYR A 14 -0.47 4.74 4.94
N VAL A 15 -1.20 5.81 4.59
CA VAL A 15 -1.97 5.93 3.35
C VAL A 15 -1.43 7.10 2.56
N ILE A 16 -1.03 6.85 1.31
CA ILE A 16 -0.53 7.88 0.40
C ILE A 16 -1.34 7.80 -0.89
N SER A 17 -2.09 8.86 -1.19
CA SER A 17 -3.02 8.89 -2.32
C SER A 17 -2.83 10.14 -3.17
N GLY A 18 -3.08 10.00 -4.48
CA GLY A 18 -3.27 11.14 -5.39
C GLY A 18 -4.71 11.65 -5.43
N GLY A 19 -5.62 11.07 -4.62
CA GLY A 19 -7.01 11.50 -4.53
C GLY A 19 -7.20 12.74 -3.65
N LEU A 20 -8.42 13.30 -3.70
CA LEU A 20 -8.83 14.45 -2.90
C LEU A 20 -8.62 14.19 -1.40
N ALA A 21 -8.05 15.17 -0.70
CA ALA A 21 -7.62 14.99 0.69
C ALA A 21 -8.75 14.60 1.63
N GLU A 22 -9.87 15.33 1.61
CA GLU A 22 -10.98 15.10 2.52
C GLU A 22 -11.53 13.65 2.47
N PRO A 23 -11.99 13.12 1.32
CA PRO A 23 -12.50 11.76 1.28
C PRO A 23 -11.44 10.70 1.61
N VAL A 24 -10.18 10.91 1.21
CA VAL A 24 -9.10 9.97 1.52
C VAL A 24 -8.78 9.96 3.01
N VAL A 25 -8.75 11.11 3.66
CA VAL A 25 -8.47 11.24 5.09
C VAL A 25 -9.56 10.57 5.91
N GLU A 26 -10.84 10.89 5.64
CA GLU A 26 -11.95 10.30 6.38
C GLU A 26 -12.02 8.79 6.17
N PHE A 27 -11.80 8.31 4.94
CA PHE A 27 -11.75 6.88 4.67
C PHE A 27 -10.57 6.18 5.38
N GLY A 28 -9.38 6.79 5.38
CA GLY A 28 -8.23 6.23 6.08
C GLY A 28 -8.42 6.16 7.59
N ILE A 29 -9.04 7.18 8.20
CA ILE A 29 -9.42 7.20 9.61
C ILE A 29 -10.41 6.08 9.91
N TYR A 30 -11.45 5.94 9.08
CA TYR A 30 -12.42 4.85 9.21
C TYR A 30 -11.76 3.45 9.16
N LEU A 31 -10.72 3.29 8.34
CA LEU A 31 -9.95 2.04 8.28
C LEU A 31 -9.00 1.82 9.47
N GLY A 32 -8.89 2.80 10.37
CA GLY A 32 -8.10 2.75 11.60
C GLY A 32 -6.71 3.38 11.48
N VAL A 33 -6.40 4.10 10.40
CA VAL A 33 -5.10 4.78 10.20
C VAL A 33 -5.16 6.17 10.83
N PRO A 34 -4.20 6.55 11.72
CA PRO A 34 -4.17 7.90 12.29
C PRO A 34 -4.04 8.98 11.22
N ARG A 35 -4.74 10.10 11.37
CA ARG A 35 -4.72 11.24 10.43
C ARG A 35 -3.31 11.68 10.06
N GLN A 36 -2.39 11.69 11.02
CA GLN A 36 -0.99 12.09 10.83
C GLN A 36 -0.21 11.16 9.89
N ARG A 37 -0.73 9.96 9.60
CA ARG A 37 -0.14 8.96 8.69
C ARG A 37 -0.86 8.87 7.35
N ILE A 38 -1.76 9.81 7.06
CA ILE A 38 -2.47 9.91 5.78
C ILE A 38 -1.92 11.12 5.01
N ARG A 39 -1.63 10.92 3.72
CA ARG A 39 -1.18 11.95 2.78
C ARG A 39 -2.02 11.86 1.51
N ALA A 40 -2.62 12.98 1.12
CA ALA A 40 -3.51 13.08 -0.02
C ALA A 40 -3.49 14.51 -0.59
N VAL A 41 -4.08 14.72 -1.78
CA VAL A 41 -4.03 16.01 -2.48
C VAL A 41 -4.96 17.01 -1.80
N ASN A 42 -4.39 18.05 -1.18
CA ASN A 42 -5.17 19.19 -0.73
C ASN A 42 -5.63 19.99 -1.94
N VAL A 43 -6.88 19.77 -2.35
CA VAL A 43 -7.58 20.72 -3.21
C VAL A 43 -8.17 21.77 -2.28
N HIS A 44 -7.58 22.95 -2.25
CA HIS A 44 -8.21 24.09 -1.59
C HIS A 44 -9.42 24.49 -2.44
N TYR A 45 -10.62 24.25 -1.93
CA TYR A 45 -11.83 24.86 -2.47
C TYR A 45 -11.82 26.33 -2.01
N ASP A 46 -11.75 27.25 -2.96
CA ASP A 46 -11.95 28.66 -2.65
C ASP A 46 -13.44 28.89 -2.35
N GLN A 47 -13.81 28.89 -1.07
CA GLN A 47 -15.21 28.98 -0.62
C GLN A 47 -15.80 30.40 -0.74
N LEU A 48 -15.17 31.32 -1.47
CA LEU A 48 -15.64 32.70 -1.62
C LEU A 48 -15.72 33.22 -3.07
N ASP A 49 -15.70 32.36 -4.09
CA ASP A 49 -16.13 32.74 -5.45
C ASP A 49 -17.34 31.90 -5.88
N GLY A 50 -18.53 32.45 -5.57
CA GLY A 50 -19.81 31.87 -5.93
C GLY A 50 -20.05 31.95 -7.44
N SER A 51 -20.00 30.82 -8.13
CA SER A 51 -20.67 30.61 -9.43
C SER A 51 -20.65 29.16 -9.93
N TRP A 52 -20.36 28.17 -9.07
CA TRP A 52 -20.34 26.75 -9.49
C TRP A 52 -21.71 26.17 -9.94
N TRP A 53 -22.81 26.88 -9.71
CA TRP A 53 -24.16 26.51 -10.15
C TRP A 53 -24.71 27.36 -11.31
N GLN A 54 -23.95 28.32 -11.83
CA GLN A 54 -24.36 29.08 -13.01
C GLN A 54 -23.79 28.40 -14.25
N SER A 55 -24.70 27.75 -14.99
CA SER A 55 -24.43 27.16 -16.30
C SER A 55 -24.22 28.28 -17.31
N ASP A 56 -22.99 28.74 -17.48
CA ASP A 56 -22.53 29.36 -18.73
C ASP A 56 -21.04 29.06 -18.96
N ASN A 57 -20.73 28.84 -20.24
CA ASN A 57 -19.49 28.32 -20.76
C ASN A 57 -18.25 29.14 -20.35
N ASP A 58 -17.30 28.51 -19.67
CA ASP A 58 -15.87 28.41 -20.03
C ASP A 58 -14.97 28.20 -18.80
N ASN A 59 -14.38 27.00 -18.75
CA ASN A 59 -13.05 26.67 -18.20
C ASN A 59 -12.46 27.61 -17.11
N HIS A 60 -12.92 27.50 -15.87
CA HIS A 60 -12.18 28.02 -14.71
C HIS A 60 -11.90 26.94 -13.66
N TYR A 61 -11.11 25.93 -14.06
CA TYR A 61 -10.30 25.11 -13.13
C TYR A 61 -8.93 25.77 -12.96
N LEU A 62 -8.84 26.92 -12.30
CA LEU A 62 -7.58 27.66 -12.12
C LEU A 62 -7.65 28.33 -10.74
N ALA A 63 -7.13 27.76 -9.67
CA ALA A 63 -5.70 27.53 -9.53
C ALA A 63 -5.40 26.18 -8.87
N TYR A 64 -4.82 25.29 -9.67
CA TYR A 64 -3.99 24.20 -9.18
C TYR A 64 -2.87 24.84 -8.34
N GLN A 65 -3.05 24.99 -7.02
CA GLN A 65 -1.89 25.21 -6.17
C GLN A 65 -0.95 24.05 -6.47
N LYS A 66 0.23 24.40 -6.93
CA LYS A 66 1.33 23.55 -7.38
C LYS A 66 1.91 22.76 -6.19
N GLY A 67 1.04 22.05 -5.47
CA GLY A 67 1.28 21.38 -4.20
C GLY A 67 1.57 19.91 -4.43
N ALA A 68 2.84 19.63 -4.74
CA ALA A 68 3.57 18.37 -4.50
C ALA A 68 2.98 16.99 -4.90
N LEU A 69 1.81 16.89 -5.53
CA LEU A 69 1.20 15.59 -5.86
C LEU A 69 0.79 15.42 -7.33
N THR A 70 1.05 16.41 -8.20
CA THR A 70 0.73 16.35 -9.63
C THR A 70 1.85 15.84 -10.55
N VAL A 71 3.00 15.48 -9.99
CA VAL A 71 4.11 14.93 -10.77
C VAL A 71 4.39 13.55 -10.20
N SER A 72 4.66 12.58 -11.07
CA SER A 72 4.98 11.18 -10.73
C SER A 72 6.05 11.01 -9.64
N ASP A 73 6.85 12.04 -9.36
CA ASP A 73 7.87 12.11 -8.31
C ASP A 73 7.32 12.50 -6.91
N GLY A 74 6.08 12.97 -6.82
CA GLY A 74 5.47 13.49 -5.59
C GLY A 74 5.22 12.42 -4.52
N LYS A 75 4.68 11.24 -4.90
CA LYS A 75 4.51 10.12 -3.97
C LYS A 75 5.86 9.59 -3.46
N ALA A 76 6.86 9.49 -4.33
CA ALA A 76 8.20 9.05 -3.96
C ALA A 76 8.83 10.00 -2.93
N LYS A 77 8.70 11.32 -3.14
CA LYS A 77 9.15 12.32 -2.18
C LYS A 77 8.45 12.20 -0.82
N ILE A 78 7.13 12.06 -0.81
CA ILE A 78 6.34 11.88 0.42
C ILE A 78 6.76 10.61 1.16
N VAL A 79 7.00 9.51 0.45
CA VAL A 79 7.50 8.27 1.07
C VAL A 79 8.85 8.51 1.74
N ARG A 80 9.80 9.19 1.07
CA ARG A 80 11.10 9.53 1.67
C ARG A 80 10.93 10.41 2.92
N GLU A 81 10.09 11.42 2.87
CA GLU A 81 9.79 12.30 4.00
C GLU A 81 9.20 11.53 5.20
N LEU A 82 8.24 10.63 4.95
CA LEU A 82 7.63 9.80 6.00
C LEU A 82 8.60 8.80 6.62
N LEU A 83 9.55 8.31 5.83
CA LEU A 83 10.57 7.37 6.27
C LEU A 83 11.75 8.04 6.99
N GLY A 84 11.90 9.36 6.82
CA GLY A 84 12.91 10.22 7.44
C GLY A 84 14.33 10.00 6.89
N ASP A 85 15.15 11.07 6.90
CA ASP A 85 16.60 10.96 6.70
C ASP A 85 17.21 10.22 7.90
N HIS A 86 17.34 8.90 7.77
CA HIS A 86 18.34 7.95 8.32
C HIS A 86 18.91 8.07 9.75
N ASN A 87 18.60 9.09 10.55
CA ASN A 87 19.26 9.36 11.84
C ASN A 87 18.53 8.77 13.05
N GLY A 88 17.33 8.21 12.86
CA GLY A 88 16.52 7.59 13.93
C GLY A 88 16.00 6.19 13.61
N ARG A 89 16.35 5.62 12.44
CA ARG A 89 16.02 4.22 12.14
C ARG A 89 16.86 3.34 13.06
N SER A 90 16.21 2.53 13.89
CA SER A 90 16.86 1.31 14.35
C SER A 90 17.34 0.58 13.10
N THR A 91 18.57 0.05 13.14
CA THR A 91 19.24 -0.63 12.03
C THR A 91 18.45 -1.82 11.43
N ASN A 92 17.26 -2.12 11.97
CA ASN A 92 16.34 -3.18 11.57
C ASN A 92 14.97 -2.70 11.04
N SER A 93 14.70 -1.41 10.89
CA SER A 93 13.41 -0.93 10.38
C SER A 93 13.29 -1.10 8.86
N ARG A 94 12.53 -2.12 8.42
CA ARG A 94 12.19 -2.37 7.01
C ARG A 94 10.91 -1.65 6.61
N SER A 95 10.86 -1.21 5.37
CA SER A 95 9.76 -0.47 4.75
C SER A 95 9.21 -1.24 3.55
N LEU A 96 7.89 -1.19 3.41
CA LEU A 96 7.15 -1.85 2.34
C LEU A 96 6.14 -0.88 1.78
N LEU A 97 6.00 -0.85 0.46
CA LEU A 97 4.94 -0.13 -0.25
C LEU A 97 4.14 -1.11 -1.08
N ILE A 98 2.81 -0.95 -1.08
CA ILE A 98 1.91 -1.67 -1.97
C ILE A 98 1.12 -0.68 -2.82
N GLY A 99 0.98 -0.96 -4.11
CA GLY A 99 0.19 -0.13 -5.02
C GLY A 99 -0.07 -0.79 -6.37
N ASP A 100 -1.02 -0.24 -7.13
CA ASP A 100 -1.45 -0.76 -8.43
C ASP A 100 -1.03 0.15 -9.61
N GLY A 101 -0.58 1.37 -9.33
CA GLY A 101 -0.28 2.39 -10.34
C GLY A 101 1.20 2.56 -10.66
N SER A 102 1.49 3.21 -11.79
CA SER A 102 2.85 3.59 -12.18
C SER A 102 3.49 4.60 -11.22
N SER A 103 2.70 5.50 -10.62
CA SER A 103 3.18 6.41 -9.57
C SER A 103 3.58 5.68 -8.30
N ASP A 104 2.90 4.58 -7.96
CA ASP A 104 3.26 3.74 -6.80
C ASP A 104 4.53 2.94 -7.09
N LEU A 105 4.67 2.42 -8.31
CA LEU A 105 5.88 1.74 -8.76
C LEU A 105 7.11 2.66 -8.65
N LEU A 106 7.00 3.92 -9.09
CA LEU A 106 8.06 4.92 -8.91
C LEU A 106 8.34 5.22 -7.43
N ALA A 107 7.29 5.37 -6.62
CA ALA A 107 7.45 5.55 -5.18
C ALA A 107 8.07 4.32 -4.48
N GLY A 108 7.94 3.14 -5.08
CA GLY A 108 8.57 1.89 -4.66
C GLY A 108 10.09 1.97 -4.55
N THR A 109 10.73 2.88 -5.30
CA THR A 109 12.18 3.13 -5.21
C THR A 109 12.63 3.71 -3.85
N ALA A 110 11.70 4.24 -3.05
CA ALA A 110 11.97 4.81 -1.74
C ALA A 110 11.75 3.83 -0.57
N VAL A 111 11.36 2.58 -0.84
CA VAL A 111 11.16 1.54 0.19
C VAL A 111 12.06 0.31 -0.06
N ASP A 112 12.19 -0.55 0.94
CA ASP A 112 12.96 -1.79 0.82
C ASP A 112 12.25 -2.85 -0.03
N LEU A 113 10.91 -2.84 -0.06
CA LEU A 113 10.11 -3.77 -0.83
C LEU A 113 8.86 -3.11 -1.41
N PHE A 114 8.80 -3.05 -2.75
CA PHE A 114 7.57 -2.72 -3.46
C PHE A 114 6.79 -3.97 -3.85
N ILE A 115 5.48 -3.94 -3.57
CA ILE A 115 4.52 -5.00 -3.90
C ILE A 115 3.48 -4.42 -4.88
N GLY A 116 3.35 -5.06 -6.03
CA GLY A 116 2.29 -4.74 -6.98
C GLY A 116 0.95 -5.34 -6.55
N TYR A 117 -0.14 -4.62 -6.80
CA TYR A 117 -1.49 -5.07 -6.50
C TYR A 117 -2.35 -5.13 -7.76
N GLY A 118 -2.81 -6.32 -8.12
CA GLY A 118 -3.66 -6.58 -9.28
C GLY A 118 -5.09 -6.96 -8.95
N GLY A 119 -5.51 -6.86 -7.68
CA GLY A 119 -6.82 -7.34 -7.24
C GLY A 119 -8.02 -6.56 -7.78
N VAL A 120 -7.81 -5.43 -8.46
CA VAL A 120 -8.89 -4.66 -9.11
C VAL A 120 -8.66 -4.61 -10.62
N VAL A 121 -7.51 -4.09 -11.05
CA VAL A 121 -7.07 -4.05 -12.45
C VAL A 121 -5.61 -4.46 -12.50
N VAL A 122 -5.27 -5.32 -13.46
CA VAL A 122 -3.88 -5.69 -13.74
C VAL A 122 -3.26 -4.65 -14.65
N ARG A 123 -2.18 -4.00 -14.20
CA ARG A 123 -1.37 -3.11 -15.02
C ARG A 123 -0.04 -3.79 -15.34
N GLU A 124 0.17 -4.10 -16.61
CA GLU A 124 1.33 -4.86 -17.10
C GLU A 124 2.67 -4.32 -16.59
N GLN A 125 2.85 -2.98 -16.60
CA GLN A 125 4.07 -2.35 -16.13
C GLN A 125 4.35 -2.66 -14.64
N VAL A 126 3.31 -2.66 -13.80
CA VAL A 126 3.44 -2.95 -12.36
C VAL A 126 3.67 -4.44 -12.13
N LEU A 127 2.98 -5.30 -12.86
CA LEU A 127 3.18 -6.75 -12.81
C LEU A 127 4.60 -7.17 -13.21
N ALA A 128 5.15 -6.54 -14.24
CA ALA A 128 6.48 -6.86 -14.73
C ALA A 128 7.61 -6.38 -13.80
N GLN A 129 7.40 -5.29 -13.05
CA GLN A 129 8.48 -4.63 -12.31
C GLN A 129 8.40 -4.79 -10.78
N ALA A 130 7.25 -5.17 -10.23
CA ALA A 130 7.14 -5.37 -8.79
C ALA A 130 7.90 -6.63 -8.32
N ALA A 131 8.61 -6.53 -7.20
CA ALA A 131 9.38 -7.66 -6.66
C ALA A 131 8.48 -8.84 -6.25
N ALA A 132 7.29 -8.52 -5.72
CA ALA A 132 6.19 -9.44 -5.49
C ALA A 132 4.88 -8.81 -5.98
N TYR A 133 3.92 -9.63 -6.38
CA TYR A 133 2.64 -9.17 -6.93
C TYR A 133 1.48 -9.97 -6.37
N ILE A 134 0.45 -9.29 -5.85
CA ILE A 134 -0.78 -9.90 -5.33
C ILE A 134 -1.86 -9.88 -6.42
N HIS A 135 -2.31 -11.07 -6.82
CA HIS A 135 -3.34 -11.25 -7.85
C HIS A 135 -4.77 -11.24 -7.30
N SER A 136 -4.93 -11.49 -5.99
CA SER A 136 -6.26 -11.62 -5.38
C SER A 136 -6.89 -10.27 -5.07
N ARG A 137 -8.24 -10.20 -5.10
CA ARG A 137 -9.02 -9.04 -4.61
C ARG A 137 -8.83 -8.75 -3.11
N SER A 138 -8.27 -9.69 -2.36
CA SER A 138 -8.05 -9.59 -0.93
C SER A 138 -6.63 -9.11 -0.65
N LEU A 139 -6.49 -8.16 0.29
CA LEU A 139 -5.18 -7.75 0.82
C LEU A 139 -4.63 -8.71 1.88
N ALA A 140 -5.36 -9.76 2.27
CA ALA A 140 -4.92 -10.71 3.29
C ALA A 140 -3.49 -11.28 3.07
N PRO A 141 -3.05 -11.63 1.84
CA PRO A 141 -1.70 -12.14 1.60
C PRO A 141 -0.58 -11.15 1.95
N LEU A 142 -0.89 -9.85 1.98
CA LEU A 142 0.05 -8.80 2.40
C LEU A 142 0.60 -9.03 3.80
N LEU A 143 -0.19 -9.64 4.70
CA LEU A 143 0.22 -9.91 6.08
C LEU A 143 1.43 -10.86 6.13
N ALA A 144 1.49 -11.86 5.26
CA ALA A 144 2.64 -12.75 5.18
C ALA A 144 3.87 -12.08 4.57
N LEU A 145 3.68 -11.14 3.64
CA LEU A 145 4.78 -10.39 3.03
C LEU A 145 5.36 -9.34 3.99
N ALA A 146 4.52 -8.68 4.77
CA ALA A 146 4.92 -7.65 5.73
C ALA A 146 5.54 -8.23 7.01
N ALA A 147 4.87 -9.22 7.61
CA ALA A 147 5.23 -9.75 8.94
C ALA A 147 5.87 -11.15 8.89
N GLY A 148 5.93 -11.77 7.72
CA GLY A 148 6.38 -13.14 7.52
C GLY A 148 5.25 -14.18 7.70
N PRO A 149 5.32 -15.35 7.03
CA PRO A 149 4.29 -16.38 7.11
C PRO A 149 3.98 -16.87 8.53
N ALA A 150 4.99 -16.93 9.40
CA ALA A 150 4.82 -17.35 10.80
C ALA A 150 3.93 -16.40 11.61
N ALA A 151 3.86 -15.12 11.22
CA ALA A 151 3.05 -14.14 11.91
C ALA A 151 1.55 -14.35 11.70
N LEU A 152 1.14 -15.03 10.62
CA LEU A 152 -0.26 -15.38 10.38
C LEU A 152 -0.84 -16.29 11.47
N LYS A 153 -0.03 -17.21 12.03
CA LYS A 153 -0.46 -18.08 13.14
C LYS A 153 -0.74 -17.32 14.44
N ARG A 154 -0.18 -16.12 14.59
CA ARG A 154 -0.29 -15.30 15.79
C ARG A 154 -1.42 -14.27 15.72
N LEU A 155 -2.11 -14.16 14.58
CA LEU A 155 -3.21 -13.23 14.42
C LEU A 155 -4.40 -13.61 15.29
N GLN A 156 -5.01 -12.65 15.96
CA GLN A 156 -6.28 -12.86 16.66
C GLN A 156 -7.41 -13.26 15.70
N ASN A 157 -7.45 -12.67 14.50
CA ASN A 157 -8.45 -12.97 13.49
C ASN A 157 -8.06 -14.23 12.68
N GLN A 158 -8.56 -15.39 13.10
CA GLN A 158 -8.26 -16.67 12.48
C GLN A 158 -8.82 -16.80 11.05
N ASP A 159 -10.01 -16.26 10.77
CA ASP A 159 -10.60 -16.30 9.42
C ASP A 159 -9.73 -15.52 8.41
N LEU A 160 -9.21 -14.37 8.83
CA LEU A 160 -8.30 -13.57 8.02
C LEU A 160 -6.98 -14.31 7.78
N ALA A 161 -6.44 -14.97 8.81
CA ALA A 161 -5.22 -15.77 8.70
C ALA A 161 -5.42 -16.94 7.72
N GLN A 162 -6.50 -17.70 7.87
CA GLN A 162 -6.86 -18.80 6.99
C GLN A 162 -7.05 -18.32 5.55
N LYS A 163 -7.76 -17.20 5.35
CA LYS A 163 -7.93 -16.58 4.04
C LYS A 163 -6.59 -16.21 3.41
N ALA A 164 -5.66 -15.64 4.16
CA ALA A 164 -4.31 -15.33 3.67
C ALA A 164 -3.58 -16.60 3.22
N VAL A 165 -3.56 -17.65 4.06
CA VAL A 165 -2.90 -18.92 3.75
C VAL A 165 -3.50 -19.57 2.50
N GLN A 166 -4.82 -19.62 2.40
CA GLN A 166 -5.51 -20.21 1.26
C GLN A 166 -5.14 -19.51 -0.05
N ILE A 167 -5.18 -18.17 -0.06
CA ILE A 167 -4.82 -17.40 -1.25
C ILE A 167 -3.35 -17.63 -1.63
N ILE A 168 -2.44 -17.68 -0.66
CA ILE A 168 -1.02 -17.94 -0.90
C ILE A 168 -0.80 -19.35 -1.49
N LYS A 169 -1.43 -20.37 -0.91
CA LYS A 169 -1.34 -21.77 -1.40
C LYS A 169 -1.83 -21.92 -2.84
N HIS A 170 -2.86 -21.17 -3.23
CA HIS A 170 -3.43 -21.19 -4.58
C HIS A 170 -2.74 -20.24 -5.57
N GLY A 171 -1.51 -19.78 -5.28
CA GLY A 171 -0.73 -18.96 -6.21
C GLY A 171 -1.20 -17.50 -6.31
N GLY A 172 -1.90 -16.98 -5.30
CA GLY A 172 -2.34 -15.59 -5.26
C GLY A 172 -1.22 -14.55 -5.13
N ILE A 173 0.04 -14.99 -5.01
CA ILE A 173 1.24 -14.15 -5.07
C ILE A 173 2.21 -14.71 -6.10
N THR A 174 2.73 -13.86 -6.98
CA THR A 174 3.90 -14.15 -7.82
C THR A 174 5.08 -13.27 -7.44
N PHE A 175 6.28 -13.68 -7.80
CA PHE A 175 7.52 -12.97 -7.47
C PHE A 175 8.36 -12.81 -8.72
N GLN A 176 8.86 -11.60 -8.97
CA GLN A 176 9.89 -11.34 -9.99
C GLN A 176 11.29 -11.40 -9.37
N ASN A 177 11.40 -11.19 -8.05
CA ASN A 177 12.66 -11.32 -7.32
C ASN A 177 12.82 -12.77 -6.82
N GLU A 178 13.69 -13.54 -7.48
CA GLU A 178 13.87 -14.95 -7.17
C GLU A 178 14.46 -15.22 -5.76
N PRO A 179 15.46 -14.47 -5.26
CA PRO A 179 15.91 -14.62 -3.87
C PRO A 179 14.79 -14.41 -2.84
N LEU A 180 13.94 -13.40 -3.05
CA LEU A 180 12.77 -13.14 -2.20
C LEU A 180 11.76 -14.29 -2.28
N ASN A 181 11.48 -14.79 -3.49
CA ASN A 181 10.60 -15.94 -3.73
C ASN A 181 11.05 -17.16 -2.94
N GLN A 182 12.33 -17.53 -3.05
CA GLN A 182 12.90 -18.68 -2.35
C GLN A 182 12.81 -18.52 -0.83
N LYS A 183 13.18 -17.34 -0.31
CA LYS A 183 13.09 -17.05 1.12
C LYS A 183 11.64 -17.13 1.63
N PHE A 184 10.69 -16.56 0.88
CA PHE A 184 9.28 -16.58 1.22
C PHE A 184 8.71 -18.00 1.20
N ARG A 185 8.98 -18.77 0.14
CA ARG A 185 8.52 -20.16 0.01
C ARG A 185 9.08 -21.06 1.11
N LYS A 186 10.37 -20.94 1.43
CA LYS A 186 11.00 -21.67 2.54
C LYS A 186 10.33 -21.34 3.88
N ALA A 187 10.04 -20.05 4.12
CA ALA A 187 9.33 -19.63 5.34
C ALA A 187 7.89 -20.15 5.38
N CYS A 188 7.17 -20.17 4.25
CA CYS A 188 5.84 -20.76 4.17
C CYS A 188 5.87 -22.26 4.46
N GLN A 189 6.80 -23.01 3.86
CA GLN A 189 6.93 -24.46 4.08
C GLN A 189 7.28 -24.81 5.53
N ALA A 190 8.15 -24.03 6.18
CA ALA A 190 8.50 -24.25 7.58
C ALA A 190 7.29 -24.05 8.53
N VAL A 191 6.36 -23.18 8.16
CA VAL A 191 5.18 -22.84 8.98
C VAL A 191 3.97 -23.71 8.63
N TYR A 192 3.81 -24.01 7.35
CA TYR A 192 2.72 -24.75 6.73
C TYR A 192 3.34 -25.85 5.86
N PRO A 193 3.83 -26.95 6.45
CA PRO A 193 4.33 -28.06 5.66
C PRO A 193 3.22 -28.55 4.71
N PRO A 194 3.57 -29.02 3.51
CA PRO A 194 2.60 -29.72 2.68
C PRO A 194 2.01 -30.85 3.53
N ASP A 195 0.69 -31.02 3.48
CA ASP A 195 0.03 -32.11 4.17
C ASP A 195 0.75 -33.41 3.79
N GLN A 196 1.29 -34.11 4.79
CA GLN A 196 1.91 -35.42 4.58
C GLN A 196 0.77 -36.38 4.21
N THR A 197 0.48 -36.48 2.92
CA THR A 197 -0.30 -37.56 2.34
C THR A 197 0.52 -38.82 2.29
#